data_AF-A0A929ELU5-F1
#
_entry.id   AF-A0A929ELU5-F1
#
_cell.length_a   1.000
_cell.length_b   1.000
_cell.length_c   1.000
_cell.angle_alpha   90.00
_cell.angle_beta   90.00
_cell.angle_gamma   90.00
#
_symmetry.space_group_name_H-M   'P 1'
#
loop_
_entity.id
_entity.type
_entity.pdbx_description
1 polymer ?
#
loop_
_entity_poly.entity_id
_entity_poly.type
_entity_poly.pdbx_seq_one_letter_code
_entity_poly.pdbx_strand_id
1 'polypeptide(L)' 'MKKDSENKTELKAVQDELYESEERFRMLVDHSPDNILIHDLEGKILFTNASRVEVFGAKSPDEIIGKNAMTLVHPD' A
#
# COMPACT_ATOMS: atom_id res chain seq x y z
N MET A 1 -22.86 -31.90 -3.55
CA MET A 1 -23.12 -31.29 -4.87
C MET A 1 -23.71 -29.88 -4.78
N LYS A 2 -24.93 -29.62 -4.25
CA LYS A 2 -25.45 -28.24 -4.10
C LYS A 2 -24.69 -27.38 -3.06
N LYS A 3 -24.31 -27.99 -1.93
CA LYS A 3 -23.63 -27.29 -0.83
C LYS A 3 -22.19 -26.86 -1.18
N ASP A 4 -21.55 -27.57 -2.12
CA ASP A 4 -20.18 -27.29 -2.55
C ASP A 4 -20.11 -26.14 -3.56
N SER A 5 -21.17 -25.91 -4.35
CA SER A 5 -21.27 -24.75 -5.24
C SER A 5 -21.61 -23.48 -4.47
N GLU A 6 -22.49 -23.56 -3.47
CA GLU A 6 -22.85 -22.42 -2.60
C GLU A 6 -21.63 -21.91 -1.83
N ASN A 7 -20.85 -22.81 -1.20
CA ASN A 7 -19.60 -22.44 -0.53
C ASN A 7 -18.56 -21.80 -1.47
N LYS A 8 -18.49 -22.23 -2.73
CA LYS A 8 -17.58 -21.64 -3.72
C LYS A 8 -18.03 -20.25 -4.17
N THR A 9 -19.34 -20.05 -4.34
CA THR A 9 -19.92 -18.74 -4.70
C THR A 9 -19.75 -17.74 -3.56
N GLU A 10 -19.95 -18.16 -2.32
CA GLU A 10 -19.80 -17.31 -1.15
C GLU A 10 -18.33 -16.93 -0.91
N LEU A 11 -17.40 -17.88 -1.05
CA LEU A 11 -15.96 -17.60 -1.00
C LEU A 11 -15.52 -16.62 -2.11
N LYS A 12 -16.04 -16.81 -3.32
CA LYS A 12 -15.76 -15.94 -4.47
C LYS A 12 -16.24 -14.51 -4.20
N ALA A 13 -17.46 -14.34 -3.67
CA ALA A 13 -18.00 -13.03 -3.33
C ALA A 13 -17.16 -12.30 -2.27
N VAL A 14 -16.72 -13.01 -1.22
CA VAL A 14 -15.84 -12.44 -0.18
C VAL A 14 -14.48 -12.03 -0.77
N GLN A 15 -13.91 -12.83 -1.68
CA GLN A 15 -12.66 -12.51 -2.36
C GLN A 15 -12.79 -11.29 -3.27
N ASP A 16 -13.89 -11.22 -4.04
CA ASP A 16 -14.14 -10.12 -4.96
C ASP A 16 -14.38 -8.81 -4.18
N GLU A 17 -15.13 -8.85 -3.06
CA GLU A 17 -15.33 -7.68 -2.19
C GLU A 17 -14.01 -7.20 -1.55
N LEU A 18 -13.18 -8.15 -1.08
CA LEU A 18 -11.85 -7.82 -0.55
C LEU A 18 -10.98 -7.16 -1.63
N TYR A 19 -10.97 -7.73 -2.83
CA TYR A 19 -10.19 -7.20 -3.96
C TYR A 19 -10.65 -5.79 -4.35
N GLU A 20 -11.96 -5.55 -4.48
CA GLU A 20 -12.49 -4.22 -4.79
C GLU A 20 -12.20 -3.20 -3.69
N SER A 21 -12.17 -3.63 -2.43
CA SER A 21 -11.82 -2.78 -1.29
C SER A 21 -10.33 -2.41 -1.33
N GLU A 22 -9.46 -3.39 -1.58
CA GLU A 22 -8.01 -3.19 -1.74
C GLU A 22 -7.69 -2.27 -2.93
N GLU A 23 -8.37 -2.44 -4.06
CA GLU A 23 -8.17 -1.61 -5.26
C GLU A 23 -8.61 -0.16 -5.01
N ARG A 24 -9.79 0.03 -4.38
CA ARG A 24 -10.25 1.38 -3.98
C ARG A 24 -9.28 2.05 -3.01
N PHE A 25 -8.80 1.32 -2.00
CA PHE A 25 -7.81 1.83 -1.07
C PHE A 25 -6.51 2.23 -1.80
N ARG A 26 -6.02 1.37 -2.70
CA ARG A 26 -4.82 1.63 -3.49
C ARG A 26 -4.95 2.89 -4.33
N MET A 27 -6.07 3.05 -5.05
CA MET A 27 -6.35 4.25 -5.84
C MET A 27 -6.35 5.52 -4.98
N LEU A 28 -6.99 5.49 -3.82
CA LEU A 28 -7.06 6.65 -2.92
C LEU A 28 -5.68 7.05 -2.41
N VAL A 29 -4.86 6.09 -2.02
CA VAL A 29 -3.52 6.34 -1.48
C VAL A 29 -2.56 6.78 -2.58
N ASP A 30 -2.56 6.11 -3.73
CA ASP A 30 -1.66 6.42 -4.86
C ASP A 30 -1.93 7.80 -5.46
N HIS A 31 -3.18 8.27 -5.46
CA HIS A 31 -3.56 9.59 -5.96
C HIS A 31 -3.66 10.66 -4.87
N SER A 32 -3.39 10.33 -3.61
CA SER A 32 -3.36 11.33 -2.54
C SER A 32 -2.18 12.28 -2.74
N PRO A 33 -2.36 13.61 -2.66
CA PRO A 33 -1.25 14.56 -2.73
C PRO A 33 -0.35 14.51 -1.49
N ASP A 34 -0.83 13.93 -0.39
CA ASP A 34 -0.06 13.79 0.84
C ASP A 34 0.99 12.69 0.73
N ASN A 35 2.10 12.89 1.41
CA ASN A 35 3.15 11.88 1.52
C ASN A 35 2.72 10.76 2.48
N ILE A 36 2.37 9.60 1.93
CA ILE A 36 1.92 8.45 2.72
C ILE A 36 2.99 7.36 2.66
N LEU A 37 3.37 6.84 3.83
CA LEU A 37 4.30 5.75 3.96
C LEU A 37 3.88 4.81 5.09
N ILE A 38 4.25 3.54 4.96
CA ILE A 38 4.15 2.56 6.04
C ILE A 38 5.56 2.05 6.32
N HIS A 39 5.94 1.96 7.58
CA HIS A 39 7.21 1.40 8.01
C HIS A 39 6.99 0.38 9.14
N ASP A 40 7.93 -0.55 9.31
CA ASP A 40 7.92 -1.47 10.45
C ASP A 40 8.39 -0.80 11.75
N LEU A 41 8.42 -1.56 12.85
CA LEU A 41 8.82 -1.03 14.16
C LEU A 41 10.28 -0.56 14.21
N GLU A 42 11.14 -1.03 13.31
CA GLU A 42 12.54 -0.61 13.19
C GLU A 42 12.72 0.59 12.25
N GLY A 43 11.62 1.07 11.65
CA GLY A 43 11.60 2.21 10.74
C GLY A 43 11.83 1.84 9.27
N LYS A 44 11.92 0.55 8.92
CA LYS A 44 12.09 0.13 7.53
C LYS A 44 10.81 0.38 6.74
N ILE A 45 10.91 1.15 5.66
CA ILE A 45 9.78 1.49 4.82
C ILE A 45 9.30 0.25 4.07
N LEU A 46 8.02 -0.08 4.22
CA LEU A 46 7.32 -1.20 3.59
C LEU A 46 6.48 -0.76 2.40
N PHE A 47 5.99 0.49 2.44
CA PHE A 47 5.13 1.05 1.41
C PHE A 47 5.32 2.57 1.32
N THR A 48 5.10 3.10 0.12
CA THR A 48 5.00 4.53 -0.15
C THR A 48 4.06 4.78 -1.33
N ASN A 49 3.29 5.87 -1.28
CA ASN A 49 2.49 6.29 -2.43
C ASN A 49 3.33 7.01 -3.50
N ALA A 50 2.76 7.22 -4.69
CA ALA A 50 3.44 7.82 -5.83
C ALA A 50 3.87 9.28 -5.57
N SER A 51 3.04 10.07 -4.89
CA SER A 51 3.31 11.47 -4.54
C SER A 51 4.61 11.66 -3.75
N ARG A 52 5.05 10.63 -3.02
CA ARG A 52 6.30 10.64 -2.27
C ARG A 52 7.56 10.61 -3.12
N VAL A 53 7.50 10.07 -4.33
CA VAL A 53 8.67 9.93 -5.22
C VAL A 53 9.20 11.31 -5.60
N GLU A 54 8.29 12.24 -5.95
CA GLU A 54 8.64 13.60 -6.34
C GLU A 54 9.20 14.42 -5.17
N VAL A 55 8.59 14.32 -3.99
CA VAL A 55 8.97 15.12 -2.81
C VAL A 55 10.35 14.74 -2.26
N PHE A 56 10.70 13.45 -2.27
CA PHE A 56 12.00 12.97 -1.80
C PHE A 56 13.08 13.00 -2.89
N GLY A 57 12.78 13.49 -4.09
CA GLY A 57 13.71 13.50 -5.23
C GLY A 57 14.13 12.09 -5.67
N ALA A 58 13.34 11.07 -5.31
CA ALA A 58 13.55 9.70 -5.75
C ALA A 58 13.05 9.53 -7.19
N LYS A 59 13.59 8.55 -7.91
CA LYS A 59 13.14 8.25 -9.28
C LYS A 59 12.05 7.20 -9.33
N SER A 60 11.96 6.38 -8.27
CA SER A 60 10.93 5.35 -8.13
C SER A 60 10.65 5.05 -6.66
N PRO A 61 9.49 4.44 -6.34
CA PRO A 61 9.19 3.95 -5.00
C PRO A 61 10.25 2.98 -4.48
N ASP A 62 10.81 2.14 -5.35
CA ASP A 62 11.82 1.11 -5.00
C ASP A 62 13.10 1.70 -4.40
N GLU A 63 13.44 2.95 -4.74
CA GLU A 63 14.57 3.65 -4.12
C GLU A 63 14.27 4.05 -2.67
N ILE A 64 13.00 4.06 -2.25
CA ILE A 64 12.56 4.45 -0.91
C ILE A 64 12.22 3.20 -0.08
N ILE A 65 11.61 2.17 -0.70
CA ILE A 65 11.26 0.92 -0.02
C ILE A 65 12.53 0.26 0.56
N GLY A 66 12.43 -0.22 1.80
CA GLY A 66 13.51 -0.87 2.52
C GLY A 66 14.51 0.07 3.20
N LYS A 67 14.46 1.38 2.93
CA LYS A 67 15.26 2.37 3.67
C LYS A 67 14.63 2.65 5.03
N ASN A 68 15.42 3.19 5.96
CA ASN A 68 14.91 3.62 7.25
C ASN A 68 14.24 4.99 7.12
N ALA A 69 12.99 5.13 7.54
CA ALA A 69 12.22 6.37 7.44
C ALA A 69 12.87 7.52 8.24
N MET A 70 13.58 7.21 9.33
CA MET A 70 14.22 8.22 10.18
C MET A 70 15.40 8.91 9.49
N THR A 71 16.02 8.30 8.47
CA THR A 71 17.11 8.94 7.70
C THR A 71 16.60 10.00 6.73
N LEU A 72 15.28 10.06 6.52
CA LEU A 72 14.64 11.04 5.62
C LEU A 72 14.19 12.30 6.37
N VAL A 73 14.26 12.30 7.70
CA VAL A 73 13.95 13.46 8.53
C VAL A 73 15.22 14.30 8.68
N HIS A 74 15.14 15.60 8.43
CA HIS A 74 16.27 16.50 8.63
C HIS A 74 16.66 16.50 10.12
N PRO A 75 17.94 16.32 10.48
CA PRO A 75 18.39 16.50 11.86
C PRO A 75 18.32 17.99 12.21
N ASP A 76 17.51 18.36 13.21
CA ASP A 76 17.36 19.75 13.66
C ASP A 76 18.71 20.47 13.90
#